data_AF-A0A1H9U597-F1
#
_entry.id   AF-A0A1H9U597-F1
#
_cell.length_a   1.000
_cell.length_b   1.000
_cell.length_c   1.000
_cell.angle_alpha   90.00
_cell.angle_beta   90.00
_cell.angle_gamma   90.00
#
_symmetry.space_group_name_H-M   'P 1'
#
loop_
_entity.id
_entity.type
_entity.pdbx_description
1 polymer ?
#
loop_
_entity_poly.entity_id
_entity_poly.type
_entity_poly.pdbx_seq_one_letter_code
_entity_poly.pdbx_strand_id
1 'polypeptide(L)'
;MNCGEPHDTDCSEVLSEVWLFLDQECDKTRRAALQTHLDECHPCLEQFGLEEHLKALLARKCGGDYAPADLKARIRATIVEIRTED
;
A
#
# COMPACT_ATOMS: atom_id res chain seq x y z
N MET A 1 -18.91 13.21 -0.12
CA MET A 1 -18.81 11.93 0.61
C MET A 1 -18.75 12.28 2.07
N ASN A 2 -19.71 11.84 2.87
CA ASN A 2 -19.83 12.26 4.26
C ASN A 2 -19.87 11.01 5.14
N CYS A 3 -18.78 10.79 5.87
CA CYS A 3 -18.63 9.76 6.89
C CYS A 3 -19.42 10.08 8.18
N GLY A 4 -20.15 11.20 8.21
CA GLY A 4 -21.15 11.52 9.23
C GLY A 4 -20.56 12.17 10.49
N GLU A 5 -19.28 11.96 10.76
CA GLU A 5 -18.56 12.48 11.92
C GLU A 5 -17.20 13.08 11.52
N PRO A 6 -16.73 14.14 12.20
CA PRO A 6 -15.40 14.69 11.96
C PRO A 6 -14.34 13.76 12.55
N HIS A 7 -13.37 13.37 11.71
CA HIS A 7 -12.16 12.64 12.11
C HIS A 7 -10.95 13.59 12.04
N ASP A 8 -9.86 13.25 12.71
CA ASP A 8 -8.61 14.04 12.68
C ASP A 8 -8.02 14.15 11.26
N THR A 9 -8.12 13.07 10.49
CA THR A 9 -7.79 13.05 9.05
C THR A 9 -9.07 13.05 8.22
N ASP A 10 -9.14 13.89 7.19
CA ASP A 10 -10.33 14.02 6.35
C ASP A 10 -10.56 12.78 5.45
N CYS A 11 -11.83 12.39 5.31
CA CYS A 11 -12.24 11.23 4.51
C CYS A 11 -11.80 11.35 3.03
N SER A 12 -11.79 12.56 2.44
CA SER A 12 -11.31 12.76 1.06
C SER A 12 -9.79 12.60 0.94
N GLU A 13 -9.06 13.03 1.96
CA GLU A 13 -7.61 12.91 2.04
C GLU A 13 -7.19 11.44 2.10
N VAL A 14 -7.87 10.66 2.95
CA VAL A 14 -7.63 9.22 3.11
C VAL A 14 -7.85 8.46 1.80
N LEU A 15 -8.98 8.73 1.12
CA LEU A 15 -9.30 8.07 -0.14
C LEU A 15 -8.38 8.51 -1.28
N SER A 16 -7.86 9.75 -1.25
CA SER A 16 -6.91 10.22 -2.26
C SER A 16 -5.53 9.53 -2.16
N GLU A 17 -5.18 9.04 -0.96
CA GLU A 17 -3.89 8.38 -0.69
C GLU A 17 -3.99 6.86 -0.52
N VAL A 18 -5.19 6.30 -0.70
CA VAL A 18 -5.46 4.87 -0.49
C VAL A 18 -4.52 3.97 -1.29
N TRP A 19 -4.15 4.38 -2.51
CA TRP A 19 -3.23 3.65 -3.37
C TRP A 19 -1.80 3.66 -2.83
N LEU A 20 -1.30 4.81 -2.37
CA LEU A 20 0.01 4.93 -1.72
C LEU A 20 0.09 4.04 -0.47
N PHE A 21 -0.98 4.02 0.31
CA PHE A 21 -1.09 3.16 1.47
C PHE A 21 -1.04 1.67 1.10
N LEU A 22 -1.77 1.28 0.05
CA LEU A 22 -1.78 -0.08 -0.50
C LEU A 22 -0.44 -0.49 -1.13
N ASP A 23 0.32 0.46 -1.70
CA ASP A 23 1.65 0.23 -2.29
C ASP A 23 2.78 0.27 -1.25
N GLN A 24 2.47 0.57 0.01
CA GLN A 24 3.44 0.78 1.09
C GLN A 24 4.41 1.94 0.80
N GLU A 25 3.93 2.95 0.07
CA GLU A 25 4.68 4.14 -0.32
C GLU A 25 4.47 5.33 0.64
N CYS A 26 3.60 5.18 1.64
CA CYS A 26 3.47 6.16 2.72
C CYS A 26 4.65 6.07 3.70
N ASP A 27 5.08 7.22 4.24
CA ASP A 27 5.93 7.23 5.42
C ASP A 27 5.19 6.65 6.65
N LYS A 28 5.94 6.34 7.71
CA LYS A 28 5.40 5.68 8.90
C LYS A 28 4.32 6.50 9.61
N THR A 29 4.51 7.81 9.71
CA THR A 29 3.56 8.71 10.39
C THR A 29 2.28 8.78 9.59
N ARG A 30 2.41 8.97 8.27
CA ARG A 30 1.25 9.05 7.39
C ARG A 30 0.46 7.75 7.34
N ARG A 31 1.17 6.62 7.25
CA ARG A 31 0.55 5.29 7.29
C ARG A 31 -0.27 5.07 8.56
N ALA A 32 0.24 5.52 9.71
CA ALA A 32 -0.47 5.39 10.98
C ALA A 32 -1.76 6.23 11.00
N ALA A 33 -1.72 7.48 10.51
CA ALA A 33 -2.90 8.34 10.41
C ALA A 33 -3.99 7.74 9.52
N LEU A 34 -3.61 7.25 8.33
CA LEU A 34 -4.53 6.57 7.42
C LEU A 34 -5.13 5.30 8.04
N GLN A 35 -4.31 4.50 8.73
CA GLN A 35 -4.79 3.29 9.42
C GLN A 35 -5.81 3.63 10.51
N THR A 36 -5.51 4.59 11.39
CA THR A 36 -6.44 5.01 12.45
C THR A 36 -7.78 5.44 11.84
N HIS A 37 -7.76 6.23 10.78
CA HIS A 37 -9.00 6.65 10.11
C HIS A 37 -9.78 5.46 9.53
N LEU A 38 -9.13 4.54 8.84
CA LEU A 38 -9.78 3.35 8.27
C LEU A 38 -10.37 2.44 9.37
N ASP A 39 -9.74 2.38 10.54
CA ASP A 39 -10.23 1.62 11.69
C ASP A 39 -11.47 2.27 12.34
N GLU A 40 -11.58 3.60 12.28
CA GLU A 40 -12.68 4.37 12.88
C GLU A 40 -13.84 4.64 11.92
N CYS A 41 -13.60 4.63 10.60
CA CYS A 41 -14.55 5.07 9.59
C CYS A 41 -14.98 3.93 8.65
N HIS A 42 -16.11 3.27 8.98
CA HIS A 42 -16.67 2.17 8.19
C HIS A 42 -16.89 2.51 6.69
N PRO A 43 -17.46 3.69 6.33
CA PRO A 43 -17.63 4.05 4.91
C PRO A 43 -16.32 4.17 4.12
N CYS A 44 -15.23 4.58 4.78
CA CYS A 44 -13.90 4.63 4.16
C CYS A 44 -13.28 3.24 4.09
N LEU A 45 -13.49 2.39 5.11
CA LEU A 45 -13.04 1.01 5.13
C LEU A 45 -13.68 0.17 4.01
N GLU A 46 -14.98 0.34 3.75
CA GLU A 46 -15.67 -0.33 2.64
C GLU A 46 -15.08 0.03 1.28
N GLN A 47 -14.79 1.31 1.06
CA GLN A 47 -14.17 1.80 -0.18
C GLN A 47 -12.73 1.30 -0.31
N PHE A 48 -11.94 1.37 0.76
CA PHE A 48 -10.60 0.79 0.82
C PHE A 48 -10.63 -0.70 0.43
N GLY A 49 -11.57 -1.48 0.96
CA GLY A 49 -11.70 -2.90 0.65
C GLY A 49 -12.00 -3.17 -0.84
N LEU A 50 -12.74 -2.27 -1.49
CA LEU A 50 -12.96 -2.36 -2.95
C LEU A 50 -11.66 -2.11 -3.73
N GLU A 51 -10.92 -1.05 -3.39
CA GLU A 51 -9.64 -0.71 -4.02
C GLU A 51 -8.60 -1.82 -3.81
N GLU A 52 -8.52 -2.41 -2.61
CA GLU A 52 -7.66 -3.54 -2.30
C GLU A 52 -8.00 -4.76 -3.18
N HIS A 53 -9.28 -5.12 -3.27
CA HIS A 53 -9.72 -6.24 -4.11
C HIS A 53 -9.43 -6.00 -5.59
N LEU A 54 -9.65 -4.77 -6.08
CA LEU A 54 -9.34 -4.39 -7.45
C LEU A 54 -7.83 -4.53 -7.72
N LYS A 55 -7.00 -4.00 -6.85
CA LYS A 55 -5.54 -4.10 -6.95
C LYS A 55 -5.07 -5.55 -6.93
N ALA A 56 -5.62 -6.37 -6.02
CA ALA A 56 -5.31 -7.80 -5.95
C ALA A 56 -5.73 -8.54 -7.24
N LEU A 57 -6.88 -8.19 -7.82
CA LEU A 57 -7.33 -8.76 -9.09
C LEU A 57 -6.40 -8.37 -10.25
N LEU A 58 -6.03 -7.09 -10.35
CA LEU A 58 -5.10 -6.60 -11.36
C LEU A 58 -3.73 -7.27 -11.23
N ALA A 59 -3.18 -7.41 -10.02
CA ALA A 59 -1.93 -8.11 -9.80
C ALA A 59 -2.00 -9.58 -10.31
N ARG A 60 -3.12 -10.27 -10.09
CA ARG A 60 -3.29 -11.66 -10.53
C ARG A 60 -3.50 -11.81 -12.03
N LYS A 61 -4.18 -10.86 -12.67
CA LYS A 61 -4.56 -10.94 -14.10
C LYS A 61 -3.60 -10.23 -15.04
N CYS A 62 -2.96 -9.17 -14.55
CA CYS A 62 -2.20 -8.21 -15.33
C CYS A 62 -0.80 -7.94 -14.75
N GLY A 63 -0.40 -8.58 -13.64
CA GLY A 63 0.86 -8.33 -12.93
C GLY A 63 2.16 -8.70 -13.66
N GLY A 64 2.08 -9.03 -14.96
CA GLY A 64 3.22 -9.30 -15.82
C GLY A 64 3.90 -10.65 -15.57
N ASP A 65 5.02 -10.88 -16.27
CA ASP A 65 5.90 -12.01 -16.02
C ASP A 65 6.73 -11.75 -14.76
N TYR A 66 6.82 -12.78 -13.90
CA TYR A 66 7.71 -12.74 -12.74
C TYR A 66 9.14 -12.44 -13.18
N ALA A 67 9.83 -11.58 -12.44
CA ALA A 67 11.24 -11.29 -12.71
C ALA A 67 12.04 -12.60 -12.89
N PRO A 68 12.87 -12.70 -13.95
CA PRO A 68 13.57 -13.93 -14.29
C PRO A 68 14.49 -14.37 -13.15
N ALA A 69 14.66 -15.69 -13.00
CA ALA A 69 15.42 -16.28 -11.90
C ALA A 69 16.87 -15.75 -11.83
N ASP A 70 17.50 -15.53 -12.99
CA ASP A 70 18.84 -14.97 -13.10
C ASP A 70 18.94 -13.55 -12.51
N LEU A 71 17.97 -12.68 -12.83
CA LEU A 71 17.91 -11.33 -12.27
C LEU A 71 17.76 -11.38 -10.75
N LYS A 72 16.88 -12.24 -10.23
CA LYS A 72 16.72 -12.43 -8.78
C LYS A 72 18.00 -12.92 -8.12
N ALA A 73 18.72 -13.85 -8.73
CA ALA A 73 19.98 -14.37 -8.21
C ALA A 73 21.06 -13.29 -8.15
N ARG A 74 21.21 -12.52 -9.24
CA ARG A 74 22.16 -11.40 -9.31
C ARG A 74 21.89 -10.34 -8.25
N ILE A 75 20.64 -9.87 -8.14
CA ILE A 75 20.25 -8.88 -7.12
C ILE A 75 20.58 -9.38 -5.71
N ARG A 76 20.25 -10.64 -5.40
CA ARG A 76 20.54 -11.23 -4.08
C ARG A 76 22.04 -11.29 -3.79
N ALA A 77 22.85 -11.69 -4.78
CA ALA A 77 24.31 -11.73 -4.63
C ALA A 77 24.87 -10.34 -4.32
N THR A 78 24.47 -9.32 -5.09
CA THR A 78 24.90 -7.93 -4.86
C THR A 78 24.48 -7.40 -3.49
N ILE A 79 23.26 -7.71 -3.02
CA ILE A 79 22.81 -7.31 -1.68
C ILE A 79 23.67 -7.95 -0.59
N VAL A 80 24.06 -9.22 -0.75
CA VAL A 80 24.92 -9.91 0.24
C VAL A 80 26.31 -9.29 0.27
N GLU A 81 26.90 -9.06 -0.91
CA GLU A 81 28.23 -8.43 -1.07
C GLU A 81 28.29 -7.08 -0.34
N ILE A 82 27.35 -6.17 -0.65
CA ILE A 82 27.27 -4.84 -0.02
C ILE A 82 27.13 -4.92 1.52
N ARG A 83 26.44 -5.94 2.05
CA ARG A 83 26.25 -6.10 3.50
C ARG A 83 27.47 -6.69 4.22
N THR A 84 28.40 -7.29 3.49
CA THR A 84 29.62 -7.89 4.04
C THR A 84 30.84 -6.96 3.99
N GLU A 85 30.74 -5.85 3.25
CA GLU A 85 31.80 -4.83 3.13
C GLU A 85 31.72 -3.70 4.18
N ASP A 86 30.81 -3.83 5.15
CA ASP A 86 30.67 -2.95 6.34
C ASP A 86 31.29 -3.60 7.60
#